data_AF-A0A202DIU5-F1
#
_entry.id   AF-A0A202DIU5-F1
#
_cell.length_a   1.000
_cell.length_b   1.000
_cell.length_c   1.000
_cell.angle_alpha   90.00
_cell.angle_beta   90.00
_cell.angle_gamma   90.00
#
_symmetry.space_group_name_H-M   'P 1'
#
loop_
_entity.id
_entity.type
_entity.pdbx_description
1 polymer ?
#
loop_
_entity_poly.entity_id
_entity_poly.type
_entity_poly.pdbx_seq_one_letter_code
_entity_poly.pdbx_strand_id
1 'polypeptide(L)'
;MAKRKRNRRKVNGFAFPAPYVSVVIMIAVFGLAYVWLGTRCEMLGREIKKEEAKRKILVKRYLNEEYRWSRIKSPRNLERVLQEHGIAMTWPRRDQVVRLYDTHDYTKGYAKLDRSVLNE
;
A
#
# COMPACT_ATOMS: atom_id res chain seq x y z
N MET A 1 -13.41 -45.32 -75.24
CA MET A 1 -13.27 -44.83 -73.84
C MET A 1 -11.87 -44.30 -73.62
N ALA A 2 -11.67 -42.98 -73.63
CA ALA A 2 -10.36 -42.36 -73.43
C ALA A 2 -10.27 -41.74 -72.02
N LYS A 3 -9.51 -42.34 -71.11
CA LYS A 3 -9.25 -41.78 -69.78
C LYS A 3 -8.24 -40.63 -69.89
N ARG A 4 -8.72 -39.39 -69.85
CA ARG A 4 -7.90 -38.18 -69.81
C ARG A 4 -7.16 -38.10 -68.47
N LYS A 5 -5.87 -38.46 -68.48
CA LYS A 5 -4.98 -38.43 -67.32
C LYS A 5 -4.73 -36.96 -66.93
N ARG A 6 -5.36 -36.51 -65.85
CA ARG A 6 -5.24 -35.14 -65.33
C ARG A 6 -3.85 -34.96 -64.69
N ASN A 7 -2.93 -34.32 -65.40
CA ASN A 7 -1.64 -33.90 -64.87
C ASN A 7 -1.85 -32.94 -63.70
N ARG A 8 -1.65 -33.43 -62.47
CA ARG A 8 -1.54 -32.59 -61.28
C ARG A 8 -0.20 -31.87 -61.33
N ARG A 9 -0.22 -30.57 -61.64
CA ARG A 9 0.94 -29.69 -61.52
C ARG A 9 1.40 -29.70 -60.07
N LYS A 10 2.60 -30.24 -59.83
CA LYS A 10 3.29 -30.09 -58.55
C LYS A 10 3.73 -28.63 -58.45
N VAL A 11 3.07 -27.88 -57.58
CA VAL A 11 3.52 -26.54 -57.21
C VAL A 11 4.74 -26.78 -56.33
N ASN A 12 5.93 -26.60 -56.89
CA ASN A 12 7.17 -26.60 -56.12
C ASN A 12 7.20 -25.31 -55.31
N GLY A 13 6.46 -25.30 -54.20
CA GLY A 13 6.65 -24.30 -53.15
C GLY A 13 8.07 -24.43 -52.65
N PHE A 14 8.79 -23.31 -52.59
CA PHE A 14 10.16 -23.22 -52.10
C PHE A 14 10.19 -23.72 -50.65
N ALA A 15 10.53 -25.00 -50.47
CA ALA A 15 10.61 -25.63 -49.16
C ALA A 15 11.88 -25.11 -48.48
N PHE A 16 11.77 -23.98 -47.79
CA PHE A 16 12.82 -23.52 -46.89
C PHE A 16 13.12 -24.66 -45.90
N PRO A 17 14.39 -25.00 -45.66
CA PRO A 17 14.73 -26.10 -44.76
C PRO A 17 14.09 -25.86 -43.39
N ALA A 18 13.21 -26.79 -43.00
CA ALA A 18 12.43 -26.78 -41.77
C ALA A 18 13.18 -26.32 -40.50
N PRO A 19 14.47 -26.67 -40.26
CA PRO A 19 15.19 -26.17 -39.08
C PRO A 19 15.31 -24.64 -39.03
N TYR A 20 15.48 -23.94 -40.15
CA TYR A 20 15.66 -22.48 -40.16
C TYR A 20 14.37 -21.75 -39.76
N VAL A 21 13.21 -22.28 -40.17
CA VAL A 21 11.92 -21.73 -39.78
C VAL A 21 11.73 -21.79 -38.26
N SER A 22 12.16 -22.90 -37.63
CA SER A 22 12.07 -23.05 -36.17
C SER A 22 12.92 -22.02 -35.41
N VAL A 23 14.13 -21.72 -35.90
CA VAL A 23 15.04 -20.75 -35.30
C VAL A 23 14.47 -19.34 -35.41
N VAL A 24 13.93 -18.98 -36.57
CA VAL A 24 13.29 -17.67 -36.78
C VAL A 24 12.07 -17.49 -35.87
N ILE A 25 11.25 -18.54 -35.70
CA ILE A 25 10.11 -18.51 -34.79
C ILE A 25 10.58 -18.35 -33.34
N MET A 26 11.61 -19.08 -32.91
CA MET A 26 12.19 -18.92 -31.57
C MET A 26 12.63 -17.49 -31.31
N ILE A 27 13.40 -16.89 -32.23
CA ILE A 27 13.86 -15.50 -32.12
C ILE A 27 12.66 -14.54 -32.03
N ALA A 28 11.63 -14.75 -32.86
CA ALA A 28 10.42 -13.95 -32.81
C ALA A 28 9.69 -14.05 -31.46
N VAL A 29 9.56 -15.26 -30.91
CA VAL A 29 8.95 -15.50 -29.59
C VAL A 29 9.76 -14.83 -28.49
N PHE A 30 11.09 -14.95 -28.51
CA PHE A 30 11.96 -14.27 -27.54
C PHE A 30 11.85 -12.75 -27.64
N GLY A 31 11.81 -12.19 -28.85
CA GLY A 31 11.61 -10.75 -29.07
C GLY A 31 10.27 -10.27 -28.52
N LEU A 32 9.18 -11.00 -28.80
CA LEU A 32 7.85 -10.69 -28.28
C LEU A 32 7.80 -10.81 -26.76
N ALA A 33 8.41 -11.86 -26.17
CA ALA A 33 8.50 -12.04 -24.73
C ALA A 33 9.26 -10.89 -24.07
N TYR A 34 10.35 -10.42 -24.68
CA TYR A 34 11.12 -9.29 -24.18
C TYR A 34 10.31 -7.99 -24.15
N VAL A 35 9.64 -7.66 -25.26
CA VAL A 35 8.77 -6.47 -25.34
C VAL A 35 7.61 -6.58 -24.35
N TRP A 36 7.01 -7.76 -24.23
CA TRP A 36 5.96 -8.03 -23.26
C TRP A 36 6.44 -7.80 -21.82
N LEU A 37 7.64 -8.27 -21.47
CA LEU A 37 8.22 -8.05 -20.16
C LEU A 37 8.46 -6.56 -19.89
N GLY A 38 9.01 -5.84 -20.87
CA GLY A 38 9.24 -4.40 -20.78
C GLY A 38 7.95 -3.62 -20.50
N THR A 39 6.90 -3.88 -21.29
CA THR A 39 5.58 -3.23 -21.09
C THR A 39 4.95 -3.57 -19.73
N ARG A 40 5.12 -4.80 -19.23
CA ARG A 40 4.65 -5.19 -17.89
C ARG A 40 5.42 -4.47 -16.79
N CYS A 41 6.74 -4.35 -16.90
CA CYS A 41 7.56 -3.61 -15.96
C CYS A 41 7.18 -2.12 -15.91
N GLU A 42 6.93 -1.51 -17.07
CA GLU A 42 6.45 -0.12 -17.12
C GLU A 42 5.09 0.06 -16.45
N MET A 43 4.15 -0.87 -16.68
CA MET A 43 2.83 -0.84 -16.04
C MET A 43 2.94 -0.95 -14.52
N LEU A 44 3.74 -1.90 -14.02
CA LEU A 44 4.00 -2.07 -12.59
C LEU A 44 4.67 -0.82 -12.00
N GLY A 45 5.65 -0.25 -12.69
CA GLY A 45 6.32 0.98 -12.25
C GLY A 45 5.36 2.18 -12.17
N ARG A 46 4.41 2.30 -13.12
CA ARG A 46 3.35 3.32 -13.07
C ARG A 46 2.42 3.12 -11.88
N GLU A 47 2.05 1.88 -11.58
CA GLU A 47 1.17 1.55 -10.47
C GLU A 47 1.84 1.82 -9.12
N ILE A 48 3.11 1.43 -8.95
CA ILE A 48 3.91 1.74 -7.76
C ILE A 48 3.99 3.25 -7.56
N LYS A 49 4.34 4.02 -8.60
CA LYS A 49 4.41 5.49 -8.51
C LYS A 49 3.08 6.12 -8.13
N LYS A 50 1.96 5.58 -8.63
CA LYS A 50 0.62 6.06 -8.27
C LYS A 50 0.35 5.83 -6.79
N GLU A 51 0.71 4.67 -6.26
CA GLU A 51 0.49 4.34 -4.85
C GLU A 51 1.43 5.12 -3.92
N GLU A 52 2.69 5.31 -4.31
CA GLU A 52 3.64 6.19 -3.62
C GLU A 52 3.14 7.63 -3.56
N ALA A 53 2.58 8.15 -4.66
CA ALA A 53 2.01 9.49 -4.70
C ALA A 53 0.84 9.63 -3.72
N LYS A 54 -0.08 8.65 -3.67
CA LYS A 54 -1.19 8.64 -2.70
C LYS A 54 -0.66 8.63 -1.26
N ARG A 55 0.31 7.75 -0.96
CA ARG A 55 0.92 7.67 0.37
C ARG A 55 1.54 9.02 0.77
N LYS A 56 2.26 9.66 -0.15
CA LYS A 56 2.86 10.99 0.09
C LYS A 56 1.80 12.05 0.40
N ILE A 57 0.67 12.04 -0.31
CA ILE A 57 -0.45 12.96 -0.06
C ILE A 57 -1.05 12.70 1.33
N LEU A 58 -1.30 11.44 1.68
CA LEU A 58 -1.89 11.07 2.96
C LEU A 58 -0.98 11.44 4.14
N VAL A 59 0.32 11.16 4.05
CA VAL A 59 1.30 11.56 5.06
C VAL A 59 1.32 13.08 5.24
N LYS A 60 1.27 13.84 4.14
CA LYS A 60 1.19 15.30 4.21
C LYS A 60 -0.08 15.79 4.92
N ARG A 61 -1.23 15.16 4.66
CA ARG A 61 -2.50 15.48 5.33
C ARG A 61 -2.44 15.17 6.81
N TYR A 62 -1.95 13.97 7.16
CA TYR A 62 -1.76 13.55 8.55
C TYR A 62 -0.89 14.54 9.32
N LEU A 63 0.29 14.90 8.80
CA LEU A 63 1.19 15.86 9.45
C LEU A 63 0.55 17.24 9.63
N ASN A 64 -0.26 17.68 8.66
CA ASN A 64 -0.95 18.97 8.76
C ASN A 64 -2.06 18.94 9.81
N GLU A 65 -2.79 17.83 9.91
CA GLU A 65 -3.80 17.62 10.96
C GLU A 65 -3.15 17.51 12.32
N GLU A 66 -2.06 16.75 12.46
CA GLU A 66 -1.29 16.63 13.68
C GLU A 66 -0.76 18.00 14.14
N TYR A 67 -0.19 18.79 13.22
CA TYR A 67 0.25 20.15 13.50
C TYR A 67 -0.92 21.05 13.95
N ARG A 68 -2.06 20.99 13.25
CA ARG A 68 -3.27 21.73 13.62
C ARG A 68 -3.78 21.33 15.01
N TRP A 69 -3.78 20.04 15.32
CA TRP A 69 -4.22 19.51 16.61
C TRP A 69 -3.26 19.92 17.73
N SER A 70 -1.95 19.82 17.49
CA SER A 70 -0.92 20.31 18.41
C SER A 70 -1.10 21.80 18.71
N ARG A 71 -1.38 22.61 17.67
CA ARG A 71 -1.64 24.04 17.83
C ARG A 71 -2.91 24.32 18.64
N ILE A 72 -3.99 23.59 18.40
CA ILE A 72 -5.26 23.73 19.14
C ILE A 72 -5.10 23.30 20.60
N LYS A 73 -4.45 22.15 20.83
CA LYS A 73 -4.18 21.62 22.17
C LYS A 73 -3.04 22.33 22.91
N SER A 74 -2.36 23.28 22.27
CA SER A 74 -1.31 24.03 22.95
C SER A 74 -1.92 24.80 24.14
N PRO A 75 -1.28 24.75 25.32
CA PRO A 75 -1.86 25.30 26.55
C PRO A 75 -2.18 26.79 26.41
N ARG A 76 -1.31 27.54 25.72
CA ARG A 76 -1.51 28.97 25.43
C ARG A 76 -2.77 29.26 24.61
N ASN A 77 -3.06 28.43 23.61
CA ASN A 77 -4.23 28.65 22.77
C ASN A 77 -5.52 28.22 23.48
N LEU A 78 -5.44 27.16 24.29
CA LEU A 78 -6.51 26.75 25.20
C LEU A 78 -6.84 27.85 26.21
N GLU A 79 -5.86 28.40 26.92
CA GLU A 79 -6.03 29.51 27.86
C GLU A 79 -6.67 30.73 27.19
N ARG A 80 -6.22 31.09 25.98
CA ARG A 80 -6.80 32.20 25.22
C ARG A 80 -8.26 31.96 24.86
N VAL A 81 -8.60 30.77 24.34
CA VAL A 81 -10.00 30.43 23.97
C VAL A 81 -10.90 30.37 25.21
N LEU A 82 -10.39 29.83 26.32
CA LEU A 82 -11.09 29.80 27.60
C LEU A 82 -11.38 31.21 28.12
N GLN A 83 -10.41 32.13 28.04
CA GLN A 83 -10.60 33.54 28.40
C GLN A 83 -11.63 34.24 27.48
N GLU A 84 -11.56 34.01 26.16
CA GLU A 84 -12.52 34.57 25.19
C GLU A 84 -13.97 34.15 25.49
N HIS A 85 -14.18 32.91 25.97
CA HIS A 85 -15.51 32.39 26.30
C HIS A 85 -15.92 32.61 27.76
N GLY A 86 -15.10 33.30 28.57
CA GLY A 86 -15.36 33.55 29.98
C GLY A 86 -15.34 32.29 30.86
N ILE A 87 -14.71 31.22 30.40
CA ILE A 87 -14.64 29.93 31.10
C ILE A 87 -13.35 29.88 31.90
N ALA A 88 -13.44 30.05 33.22
CA ALA A 88 -12.31 29.90 34.12
C ALA A 88 -12.05 28.41 34.43
N MET A 89 -11.39 27.70 33.52
CA MET A 89 -11.00 26.30 33.72
C MET A 89 -9.65 26.27 34.45
N THR A 90 -9.68 26.18 35.78
CA THR A 90 -8.48 25.95 36.60
C THR A 90 -8.15 24.46 36.63
N TRP A 91 -6.88 24.11 36.87
CA TRP A 91 -6.52 22.72 37.11
C TRP A 91 -7.31 22.21 38.32
N PRO A 92 -8.03 21.07 38.20
CA PRO A 92 -8.80 20.52 39.31
C PRO A 92 -7.87 20.24 40.49
N ARG A 93 -8.35 20.53 41.69
CA ARG A 93 -7.65 20.17 42.91
C ARG A 93 -7.65 18.65 43.06
N ARG A 94 -6.67 18.09 43.78
CA ARG A 94 -6.46 16.63 43.87
C ARG A 94 -7.69 15.87 44.36
N ASP A 95 -8.52 16.50 45.18
CA ASP A 95 -9.80 16.02 45.71
C ASP A 95 -10.93 15.94 44.66
N GLN A 96 -10.81 16.67 43.55
CA GLN A 96 -11.80 16.69 42.47
C GLN A 96 -11.51 15.69 41.36
N VAL A 97 -10.43 14.91 41.46
CA VAL A 97 -10.01 13.94 40.44
C VAL A 97 -10.52 12.55 40.81
N VAL A 98 -11.62 12.13 40.18
CA VAL A 98 -12.11 10.74 40.28
C VAL A 98 -11.38 9.90 39.23
N ARG A 99 -10.53 8.97 39.68
CA ARG A 99 -9.89 7.98 38.81
C ARG A 99 -10.86 6.83 38.59
N LEU A 100 -11.42 6.76 37.39
CA LEU A 100 -12.19 5.59 36.98
C LEU A 100 -11.21 4.50 36.58
N TYR A 101 -11.30 3.36 37.24
CA TYR A 101 -10.65 2.14 36.80
C TYR A 101 -11.75 1.32 36.08
N ASP A 102 -11.43 0.67 34.96
CA ASP A 102 -12.32 -0.28 34.26
C ASP A 102 -12.36 -1.70 34.88
N THR A 103 -13.53 -2.14 35.33
CA THR A 103 -13.77 -3.39 36.11
C THR A 103 -13.33 -4.66 35.46
N HIS A 104 -13.21 -4.64 34.16
CA HIS A 104 -12.72 -5.80 33.43
C HIS A 104 -11.21 -5.92 33.35
N ASP A 105 -10.45 -4.84 33.58
CA ASP A 105 -8.99 -4.84 33.46
C ASP A 105 -8.24 -4.93 34.79
N TYR A 106 -8.89 -4.71 35.94
CA TYR A 106 -8.21 -4.82 37.25
C TYR A 106 -7.66 -6.22 37.50
N THR A 107 -8.44 -7.24 37.15
CA THR A 107 -8.11 -8.62 37.48
C THR A 107 -6.94 -9.15 36.64
N LYS A 108 -6.72 -8.60 35.45
CA LYS A 108 -5.58 -8.95 34.57
C LYS A 108 -4.33 -8.11 34.83
N GLY A 109 -4.48 -6.84 35.20
CA GLY A 109 -3.35 -5.92 35.43
C GLY A 109 -2.60 -6.16 36.74
N TYR A 110 -3.31 -6.43 37.85
CA TYR A 110 -2.68 -6.57 39.17
C TYR A 110 -2.11 -7.95 39.48
N ALA A 111 -2.58 -9.01 38.81
CA ALA A 111 -1.95 -10.35 38.92
C ALA A 111 -0.46 -10.34 38.48
N LYS A 112 -0.06 -9.34 37.69
CA LYS A 112 1.32 -9.16 37.23
C LYS A 112 2.15 -8.24 38.14
N LEU A 113 1.51 -7.28 38.82
CA LEU A 113 2.17 -6.36 39.75
C LEU A 113 2.38 -6.98 41.13
N ASP A 114 1.46 -7.84 41.61
CA ASP A 114 1.58 -8.46 42.93
C ASP A 114 2.74 -9.48 43.00
N ARG A 115 3.13 -10.08 41.87
CA ARG A 115 4.33 -10.93 41.79
C ARG A 115 5.66 -10.17 41.83
N SER A 116 5.68 -8.89 41.48
CA SER A 116 6.92 -8.08 41.54
C SER A 116 7.17 -7.50 42.93
N VAL A 117 6.14 -7.33 43.76
CA VAL A 117 6.29 -6.82 45.14
C VAL A 117 6.61 -7.95 46.13
N LEU A 118 6.43 -9.21 45.74
CA LEU A 118 6.73 -10.40 46.56
C LEU A 118 8.15 -10.96 46.38
N ASN A 119 8.97 -10.37 45.50
CA ASN A 119 10.33 -10.85 45.17
C ASN A 119 11.42 -9.77 45.35
N GLU A 120 11.17 -8.74 46.18
CA GLU A 120 12.23 -7.87 46.75
C GLU A 120 12.25 -7.97 48.27
#